data_AF-X6MER1-F1
#
_entry.id   AF-X6MER1-F1
#
_cell.length_a   1.000
_cell.length_b   1.000
_cell.length_c   1.000
_cell.angle_alpha   90.00
_cell.angle_beta   90.00
_cell.angle_gamma   90.00
#
_symmetry.space_group_name_H-M   'P 1'
#
loop_
_entity.id
_entity.type
_entity.pdbx_description
1 polymer ?
#
loop_
_entity_poly.entity_id
_entity_poly.type
_entity_poly.pdbx_seq_one_letter_code
_entity_poly.pdbx_strand_id
1 'polypeptide(L)'
;MLITSDGESLSIDEIRASFNCDKIKSFKDFPKIFIIDVCRGENIPTAHTTTMMREKVEKEEMQLLGHNDDGFLIIWSTTQGYQIGDFSFVVMSKYKSGYPFKQMLNDVRQEIRKRNNGEWYC
;
A
#
# COMPACT_ATOMS: atom_id res chain seq x y z
N MET A 1 10.09 -8.49 -6.46
CA MET A 1 9.52 -9.71 -7.08
C MET A 1 8.74 -10.46 -6.03
N LEU A 2 7.67 -11.15 -6.44
CA LEU A 2 7.02 -12.17 -5.62
C LEU A 2 7.70 -13.50 -5.92
N ILE A 3 7.78 -14.37 -4.92
CA ILE A 3 8.23 -15.76 -5.10
C ILE A 3 7.00 -16.65 -5.01
N THR A 4 6.76 -17.46 -6.03
CA THR A 4 5.64 -18.41 -6.07
C THR A 4 5.99 -19.69 -5.33
N SER A 5 5.00 -20.56 -5.08
CA SER A 5 5.19 -21.78 -4.27
C SER A 5 6.13 -22.81 -4.89
N ASP A 6 6.34 -22.73 -6.20
CA ASP A 6 7.32 -23.51 -6.97
C ASP A 6 8.73 -22.88 -6.98
N GLY A 7 8.91 -21.73 -6.33
CA GLY A 7 10.19 -21.03 -6.22
C GLY A 7 10.47 -20.05 -7.36
N GLU A 8 9.57 -19.93 -8.34
CA GLU A 8 9.73 -19.00 -9.46
C GLU A 8 9.51 -17.55 -9.04
N SER A 9 10.14 -16.63 -9.76
CA SER A 9 10.01 -15.19 -9.50
C SER A 9 8.96 -14.57 -10.43
N LEU A 10 8.03 -13.80 -9.85
CA LEU A 10 7.01 -13.08 -10.60
C LEU A 10 7.15 -11.57 -10.37
N SER A 11 7.10 -10.79 -11.45
CA SER A 11 7.15 -9.33 -11.35
C SER A 11 5.80 -8.76 -10.93
N ILE A 12 5.82 -7.88 -9.94
CA ILE A 12 4.62 -7.17 -9.49
C ILE A 12 4.16 -6.18 -10.56
N ASP A 13 5.08 -5.61 -11.32
CA ASP A 13 4.76 -4.73 -12.43
C ASP A 13 4.06 -5.48 -13.57
N GLU A 14 4.42 -6.75 -13.81
CA GLU A 14 3.75 -7.60 -14.79
C GLU A 14 2.32 -7.93 -14.36
N ILE A 15 2.12 -8.29 -13.09
CA ILE A 15 0.77 -8.49 -12.52
C ILE A 15 -0.03 -7.20 -12.65
N ARG A 16 0.53 -6.05 -12.24
CA ARG A 16 -0.16 -4.75 -12.37
C ARG A 16 -0.55 -4.47 -13.83
N ALA A 17 0.38 -4.66 -14.75
CA ALA A 17 0.18 -4.43 -16.17
C ALA A 17 -0.85 -5.41 -16.79
N SER A 18 -1.12 -6.57 -16.20
CA SER A 18 -2.19 -7.47 -16.67
C SER A 18 -3.59 -6.89 -16.47
N PHE A 19 -3.74 -5.94 -15.53
CA PHE A 19 -5.00 -5.26 -15.22
C PHE A 19 -5.15 -3.88 -15.88
N ASN A 20 -4.24 -3.52 -16.79
CA ASN A 20 -4.34 -2.28 -17.56
C ASN A 20 -5.61 -2.31 -18.46
N CYS A 21 -6.23 -1.16 -18.66
CA CYS A 21 -7.43 -0.95 -19.47
C CYS A 21 -7.22 -1.33 -20.94
N ASP A 22 -5.99 -1.30 -21.44
CA ASP A 22 -5.64 -1.79 -22.77
C ASP A 22 -5.88 -3.30 -22.91
N LYS A 23 -5.68 -4.05 -21.82
CA LYS A 23 -5.93 -5.50 -21.75
C LYS A 23 -7.36 -5.81 -21.32
N ILE A 24 -7.86 -5.11 -20.31
CA ILE A 24 -9.19 -5.32 -19.72
C ILE A 24 -10.00 -4.02 -19.83
N LYS A 25 -10.66 -3.84 -20.98
CA LYS A 25 -11.47 -2.63 -21.26
C LYS A 25 -12.57 -2.37 -20.24
N SER A 26 -13.15 -3.42 -19.66
CA SER A 26 -14.19 -3.31 -18.63
C SER A 26 -13.71 -2.67 -17.34
N PHE A 27 -12.39 -2.57 -17.13
CA PHE A 27 -11.82 -1.92 -15.95
C PHE A 27 -11.51 -0.44 -16.18
N LYS A 28 -11.84 0.09 -17.35
CA LYS A 28 -11.74 1.53 -17.62
C LYS A 28 -12.56 2.31 -16.60
N ASP A 29 -12.00 3.40 -16.09
CA ASP A 29 -12.63 4.32 -15.13
C ASP A 29 -12.95 3.70 -13.74
N PHE A 30 -12.52 2.45 -13.47
CA PHE A 30 -12.63 1.81 -12.17
C PHE A 30 -11.31 1.84 -11.39
N PRO A 31 -11.34 2.13 -10.07
CA PRO A 31 -10.14 2.05 -9.23
C PRO A 31 -9.67 0.61 -9.07
N LYS A 32 -8.37 0.39 -9.19
CA LYS A 32 -7.71 -0.92 -9.05
C LYS A 32 -6.79 -0.85 -7.84
N ILE A 33 -7.08 -1.66 -6.83
CA ILE A 33 -6.35 -1.64 -5.55
C ILE A 33 -5.58 -2.95 -5.43
N PHE A 34 -4.26 -2.85 -5.30
CA PHE A 34 -3.38 -3.96 -4.97
C PHE A 34 -2.96 -3.83 -3.50
N ILE A 35 -3.17 -4.88 -2.72
CA ILE A 35 -2.67 -4.98 -1.35
C ILE A 35 -1.63 -6.08 -1.38
N ILE A 36 -0.37 -5.72 -1.14
CA ILE A 36 0.76 -6.62 -1.26
C ILE A 36 1.41 -6.78 0.09
N ASP A 37 1.36 -8.00 0.60
CA ASP A 37 1.92 -8.38 1.89
C ASP A 37 3.10 -9.34 1.70
N VAL A 38 4.30 -8.78 1.52
CA VAL A 38 5.54 -9.54 1.33
C VAL A 38 6.74 -8.79 1.91
N CYS A 39 7.76 -9.52 2.33
CA CYS A 39 9.06 -8.95 2.68
C CYS A 39 9.68 -8.26 1.45
N ARG A 40 10.26 -7.07 1.64
CA ARG A 40 10.88 -6.26 0.57
C ARG A 40 12.37 -6.02 0.78
N GLY A 41 12.99 -6.81 1.64
CA GLY A 41 14.41 -6.81 1.95
C GLY A 41 14.68 -7.63 3.20
N GLU A 42 15.86 -7.44 3.78
CA GLU A 42 16.35 -8.21 4.93
C GLU A 42 16.46 -7.35 6.21
N ASN A 43 16.25 -6.03 6.10
CA ASN A 43 16.43 -5.14 7.25
C ASN A 43 15.28 -5.28 8.24
N ILE A 44 15.61 -5.28 9.53
CA ILE A 44 14.64 -5.22 10.62
C ILE A 44 14.37 -3.73 10.92
N PRO A 45 13.10 -3.27 10.99
CA PRO A 45 12.79 -1.89 11.31
C PRO A 45 13.31 -1.49 12.71
N THR A 46 13.89 -0.30 12.84
CA THR A 46 14.28 0.27 14.13
C THR A 46 13.28 1.34 14.55
N ALA A 47 12.67 1.15 15.73
CA ALA A 47 11.71 2.12 16.28
C ALA A 47 12.44 3.39 16.77
N HIS A 48 11.99 4.56 16.33
CA HIS A 48 12.47 5.86 16.80
C HIS A 48 11.30 6.76 17.21
N THR A 49 11.47 7.50 18.31
CA THR A 49 10.45 8.40 18.84
C THR A 49 10.19 9.55 17.85
N THR A 50 8.97 9.67 17.36
CA THR A 50 8.60 10.72 16.39
C THR A 50 7.58 11.69 17.00
N THR A 51 7.87 13.00 16.95
CA THR A 51 6.93 14.07 17.30
C THR A 51 6.11 14.44 16.06
N MET A 52 4.78 14.33 16.12
CA MET A 52 3.92 14.69 14.97
C MET A 52 3.83 16.21 14.82
N MET A 53 4.46 16.78 13.78
CA MET A 53 4.13 18.11 13.28
C MET A 53 3.05 18.03 12.20
N ARG A 54 2.05 18.90 12.32
CA ARG A 54 0.84 18.95 11.48
C ARG A 54 1.12 19.85 10.27
N GLU A 55 1.40 19.26 9.12
CA GLU A 55 1.61 20.02 7.89
C GLU A 55 0.28 20.55 7.33
N LYS A 56 0.25 21.84 7.00
CA LYS A 56 -0.80 22.45 6.17
C LYS A 56 -0.34 22.38 4.72
N VAL A 57 -1.19 21.80 3.86
CA VAL A 57 -0.96 21.78 2.41
C VAL A 57 -1.93 22.76 1.76
N GLU A 58 -1.39 23.79 1.11
CA GLU A 58 -2.13 24.67 0.22
C GLU A 58 -2.35 23.95 -1.12
N LYS A 59 -3.53 24.14 -1.73
CA LYS A 59 -3.90 23.55 -3.02
C LYS A 59 -3.82 24.61 -4.11
N GLU A 60 -2.97 24.38 -5.10
CA GLU A 60 -3.10 25.00 -6.42
C GLU A 60 -3.67 23.96 -7.40
N GLU A 61 -4.68 24.35 -8.18
CA GLU A 61 -5.28 23.51 -9.21
C GLU A 61 -4.41 23.53 -10.47
N MET A 62 -3.64 22.46 -10.66
CA MET A 62 -2.85 22.21 -11.85
C MET A 62 -3.59 21.23 -12.76
N GLN A 63 -3.61 21.49 -14.08
CA GLN A 63 -4.20 20.58 -15.06
C GLN A 63 -3.44 19.24 -15.03
N LEU A 64 -4.14 18.17 -14.65
CA LEU A 64 -3.59 16.83 -14.50
C LEU A 64 -3.53 16.15 -15.87
N LEU A 65 -2.31 16.02 -16.42
CA LEU A 65 -2.02 15.08 -17.50
C LEU A 65 -2.19 13.66 -16.96
N GLY A 66 -3.10 12.90 -17.56
CA GLY A 66 -3.35 11.53 -17.12
C GLY A 66 -2.21 10.60 -17.50
N HIS A 67 -1.75 9.78 -16.54
CA HIS A 67 -0.73 8.77 -16.76
C HIS A 67 -1.35 7.40 -16.99
N ASN A 68 -0.61 6.47 -17.63
CA ASN A 68 -1.07 5.09 -17.83
C ASN A 68 -1.32 4.32 -16.53
N ASP A 69 -0.87 4.87 -15.41
CA ASP A 69 -1.02 4.32 -14.07
C ASP A 69 -2.22 4.95 -13.33
N ASP A 70 -2.98 5.82 -13.99
CA ASP A 70 -4.16 6.44 -13.41
C ASP A 70 -5.20 5.38 -13.02
N GLY A 71 -5.74 5.55 -11.82
CA GLY A 71 -6.71 4.61 -11.24
C GLY A 71 -6.09 3.37 -10.58
N PHE A 72 -4.77 3.23 -10.54
CA PHE A 72 -4.10 2.21 -9.73
C PHE A 72 -3.70 2.75 -8.35
N LEU A 73 -3.92 1.94 -7.32
CA LEU A 73 -3.41 2.17 -5.97
C LEU A 73 -2.75 0.90 -5.45
N ILE A 74 -1.48 1.01 -5.08
CA ILE A 74 -0.73 -0.11 -4.48
C ILE A 74 -0.47 0.22 -3.01
N ILE A 75 -0.91 -0.67 -2.14
CA ILE A 75 -0.69 -0.62 -0.70
C ILE A 75 0.29 -1.74 -0.38
N TRP A 76 1.46 -1.37 0.11
CA TRP A 76 2.46 -2.31 0.61
C TRP A 76 2.34 -2.41 2.11
N SER A 77 2.41 -3.62 2.67
CA SER A 77 2.53 -3.79 4.11
C SER A 77 3.88 -3.32 4.66
N THR A 78 4.92 -3.22 3.81
CA THR A 78 6.25 -2.72 4.16
C THR A 78 6.82 -1.67 3.23
N THR A 79 7.70 -0.86 3.81
CA THR A 79 8.67 -0.05 3.10
C THR A 79 9.71 -0.94 2.41
N GLN A 80 10.20 -0.49 1.26
CA GLN A 80 11.26 -1.20 0.55
C GLN A 80 12.51 -1.37 1.43
N GLY A 81 13.13 -2.54 1.39
CA GLY A 81 14.31 -2.88 2.15
C GLY A 81 14.06 -3.60 3.47
N TYR A 82 12.81 -3.71 3.94
CA TYR A 82 12.50 -4.27 5.26
C TYR A 82 11.81 -5.64 5.20
N GLN A 83 12.06 -6.47 6.22
CA GLN A 83 11.31 -7.71 6.49
C GLN A 83 9.99 -7.43 7.23
N ILE A 84 9.11 -8.42 7.16
CA ILE A 84 7.83 -8.50 7.87
C ILE A 84 7.93 -9.59 8.92
N GLY A 85 7.45 -9.34 10.14
CA GLY A 85 7.16 -10.43 11.09
C GLY A 85 5.84 -11.12 10.72
N ASP A 86 5.65 -12.39 11.08
CA ASP A 86 4.49 -13.26 10.70
C ASP A 86 3.10 -12.76 11.16
N PHE A 87 2.69 -11.55 10.76
CA PHE A 87 1.40 -10.96 11.06
C PHE A 87 0.72 -10.54 9.76
N SER A 88 -0.20 -11.37 9.28
CA SER A 88 -1.10 -11.01 8.18
C SER A 88 -2.11 -9.96 8.65
N PHE A 89 -2.28 -8.86 7.92
CA PHE A 89 -3.22 -7.80 8.29
C PHE A 89 -4.64 -8.03 7.79
N VAL A 90 -5.62 -7.84 8.68
CA VAL A 90 -7.04 -7.81 8.35
C VAL A 90 -7.48 -6.36 8.15
N VAL A 91 -7.38 -5.85 6.92
CA VAL A 91 -7.82 -4.49 6.53
C VAL A 91 -9.35 -4.33 6.59
N MET A 92 -10.10 -5.43 6.51
CA MET A 92 -11.55 -5.40 6.26
C MET A 92 -12.44 -4.95 7.44
N SER A 93 -12.01 -5.10 8.70
CA SER A 93 -12.91 -4.85 9.85
C SER A 93 -13.21 -3.37 10.12
N LYS A 94 -12.51 -2.45 9.43
CA LYS A 94 -12.61 -1.00 9.63
C LYS A 94 -13.41 -0.27 8.55
N TYR A 95 -13.77 -0.93 7.45
CA TYR A 95 -14.53 -0.27 6.40
C TYR A 95 -15.96 0.00 6.87
N LYS A 96 -16.30 1.28 7.02
CA LYS A 96 -17.66 1.75 7.31
C LYS A 96 -18.13 2.61 6.15
N SER A 97 -19.39 2.45 5.76
CA SER A 97 -19.99 3.32 4.74
C SER A 97 -19.87 4.79 5.17
N GLY A 98 -19.46 5.67 4.25
CA GLY A 98 -19.18 7.08 4.54
C GLY A 98 -17.80 7.34 5.16
N TYR A 99 -16.98 6.32 5.39
CA TYR A 99 -15.61 6.47 5.90
C TYR A 99 -14.61 6.60 4.75
N PRO A 100 -13.93 7.76 4.58
CA PRO A 100 -13.00 7.95 3.47
C PRO A 100 -11.87 6.92 3.50
N PHE A 101 -11.57 6.34 2.34
CA PHE A 101 -10.53 5.33 2.19
C PHE A 101 -9.16 5.79 2.72
N LYS A 102 -8.80 7.06 2.50
CA LYS A 102 -7.57 7.67 3.04
C LYS A 102 -7.52 7.66 4.57
N GLN A 103 -8.65 7.93 5.22
CA GLN A 103 -8.76 7.90 6.68
C GLN A 103 -8.63 6.47 7.21
N MET A 104 -9.26 5.51 6.54
CA MET A 104 -9.11 4.08 6.84
C MET A 104 -7.65 3.63 6.77
N LEU A 105 -6.91 3.99 5.71
CA LEU A 105 -5.49 3.64 5.59
C LEU A 105 -4.65 4.25 6.70
N ASN A 106 -4.92 5.51 7.07
CA ASN A 106 -4.20 6.17 8.16
C ASN A 106 -4.48 5.48 9.50
N ASP A 107 -5.72 5.10 9.78
CA ASP A 107 -6.09 4.38 11.00
C ASP A 107 -5.43 3.02 11.08
N VAL A 108 -5.46 2.24 9.99
CA VAL A 108 -4.75 0.96 9.91
C VAL A 108 -3.27 1.17 10.24
N ARG A 109 -2.63 2.18 9.66
CA ARG A 109 -1.23 2.53 9.96
C ARG A 109 -1.01 2.87 11.45
N GLN A 110 -1.91 3.64 12.06
CA GLN A 110 -1.78 3.98 13.49
C GLN A 110 -2.00 2.77 14.40
N GLU A 111 -2.91 1.85 14.06
CA GLU A 111 -3.10 0.61 14.81
C GLU A 111 -1.87 -0.30 14.71
N ILE A 112 -1.26 -0.37 13.54
CA ILE A 112 0.00 -1.09 13.31
C ILE A 112 1.10 -0.55 14.22
N ARG A 113 1.30 0.78 14.25
CA ARG A 113 2.30 1.42 15.10
C ARG A 113 2.07 1.22 16.59
N LYS A 114 0.81 1.08 17.02
CA LYS A 114 0.44 0.81 18.42
C LYS A 114 0.66 -0.64 18.81
N ARG A 115 0.55 -1.60 17.87
CA ARG A 115 0.84 -3.01 18.14
C ARG A 115 2.35 -3.20 18.19
N ASN A 116 2.84 -3.82 19.27
CA ASN A 116 4.27 -4.14 19.47
C ASN A 116 5.21 -2.95 19.20
N ASN A 117 4.82 -1.74 19.61
CA ASN A 117 5.59 -0.49 19.41
C ASN A 117 6.01 -0.19 17.95
N GLY A 118 5.35 -0.79 16.94
CA GLY A 118 5.74 -0.61 15.54
C GLY A 118 7.09 -1.24 15.18
N GLU A 119 7.59 -2.20 15.97
CA GLU A 119 8.90 -2.85 15.77
C GLU A 119 9.06 -3.49 14.39
N TRP A 120 7.97 -3.90 13.75
CA TRP A 120 8.00 -4.68 12.51
C TRP A 120 7.42 -3.95 11.30
N TYR A 121 6.92 -2.72 11.48
CA TYR A 121 6.18 -2.00 10.43
C TYR A 121 6.38 -0.47 10.49
N CYS A 122 6.64 0.15 9.34
CA CYS A 122 6.97 1.59 9.19
C CYS A 122 5.76 2.51 8.84
#